data_AF-V5I2B6-F1
#
_entry.id   AF-V5I2B6-F1
#
_cell.length_a   1.000
_cell.length_b   1.000
_cell.length_c   1.000
_cell.angle_alpha   90.00
_cell.angle_beta   90.00
_cell.angle_gamma   90.00
#
_symmetry.space_group_name_H-M   'P 1'
#
loop_
_entity.id
_entity.type
_entity.pdbx_description
1 polymer ?
#
loop_
_entity_poly.entity_id
_entity_poly.type
_entity_poly.pdbx_seq_one_letter_code
_entity_poly.pdbx_strand_id
1 'polypeptide(L)'
;MHKSFVDRFDKTFNTSAVHMKTIKGNTFVLINSMAMHMDNCNLCVRAEALLKDVERRLQCSLHFPLYRTSDSECSEPDAAPYPDRNEVFREKWDCLSEKATETVLSALQPRAVFTGHTHHGCLTYHRGDIPEWTLPSISWRNKKSPSFTLAVFTPDDFAVSKCYIPQETTVVLIYVTSAVLLVSWCVFSH
;
A
#
# COMPACT_ATOMS: atom_id res chain seq x y z
N MET A 1 -0.50 20.27 10.54
CA MET A 1 -0.75 19.53 11.79
C MET A 1 0.10 20.12 12.91
N HIS A 2 -0.48 20.43 14.08
CA HIS A 2 0.26 21.10 15.16
C HIS A 2 1.27 20.14 15.82
N LYS A 3 2.45 20.66 16.21
CA LYS A 3 3.58 19.88 16.73
C LYS A 3 3.20 18.96 17.90
N SER A 4 2.40 19.47 18.83
CA SER A 4 1.95 18.70 20.01
C SER A 4 1.14 17.44 19.66
N PHE A 5 0.37 17.46 18.56
CA PHE A 5 -0.38 16.27 18.13
C PHE A 5 0.53 15.21 17.52
N VAL A 6 1.53 15.64 16.75
CA VAL A 6 2.57 14.76 16.20
C VAL A 6 3.36 14.12 17.33
N ASP A 7 3.87 14.91 18.27
CA ASP A 7 4.70 14.41 19.38
C ASP A 7 3.92 13.44 20.28
N ARG A 8 2.62 13.70 20.51
CA ARG A 8 1.74 12.78 21.25
C ARG A 8 1.52 11.47 20.49
N PHE A 9 1.28 11.53 19.18
CA PHE A 9 1.09 10.34 18.35
C PHE A 9 2.37 9.49 18.33
N ASP A 10 3.52 10.12 18.06
CA ASP A 10 4.84 9.49 18.07
C ASP A 10 5.09 8.78 19.41
N LYS A 11 4.82 9.45 20.53
CA LYS A 11 5.02 8.90 21.88
C LYS A 11 4.07 7.74 22.21
N THR A 12 2.78 7.87 21.88
CA THR A 12 1.78 6.85 22.21
C THR A 12 1.97 5.57 21.39
N PHE A 13 2.28 5.71 20.10
CA PHE A 13 2.44 4.56 19.19
C PHE A 13 3.90 4.13 19.01
N ASN A 14 4.84 4.74 19.73
CA ASN A 14 6.28 4.53 19.61
C ASN A 14 6.75 4.56 18.14
N THR A 15 6.39 5.63 17.44
CA THR A 15 6.61 5.82 16.00
C THR A 15 7.29 7.15 15.69
N SER A 16 7.68 7.34 14.43
CA SER A 16 8.37 8.52 13.93
C SER A 16 7.96 8.80 12.48
N ALA A 17 8.32 9.98 11.96
CA ALA A 17 8.05 10.37 10.58
C ALA A 17 8.61 9.35 9.56
N VAL A 18 9.81 8.84 9.86
CA VAL A 18 10.45 7.71 9.20
C VAL A 18 10.85 6.73 10.29
N HIS A 19 10.39 5.49 10.22
CA HIS A 19 10.68 4.45 11.20
C HIS A 19 11.43 3.32 10.51
N MET A 20 12.59 2.95 11.04
CA MET A 20 13.39 1.85 10.53
C MET A 20 13.29 0.63 11.44
N LYS A 21 13.05 -0.53 10.84
CA LYS A 21 12.98 -1.80 11.55
C LYS A 21 13.78 -2.87 10.83
N THR A 22 14.77 -3.45 11.50
CA THR A 22 15.50 -4.61 10.99
C THR A 22 14.92 -5.90 11.55
N ILE A 23 14.61 -6.84 10.68
CA ILE A 23 14.07 -8.17 11.01
C ILE A 23 14.86 -9.21 10.22
N LYS A 24 15.56 -10.11 10.92
CA LYS A 24 16.34 -11.21 10.30
C LYS A 24 17.29 -10.73 9.19
N GLY A 25 17.96 -9.59 9.39
CA GLY A 25 18.90 -9.01 8.42
C GLY A 25 18.26 -8.16 7.31
N ASN A 26 16.94 -8.09 7.22
CA ASN A 26 16.21 -7.22 6.28
C ASN A 26 15.81 -5.92 6.97
N THR A 27 16.01 -4.78 6.32
CA THR A 27 15.69 -3.48 6.91
C THR A 27 14.53 -2.83 6.18
N PHE A 28 13.45 -2.64 6.93
CA PHE A 28 12.21 -2.01 6.50
C PHE A 28 12.20 -0.55 6.93
N VAL A 29 11.93 0.35 5.98
CA VAL A 29 11.71 1.77 6.19
C VAL A 29 10.22 2.03 6.03
N LEU A 30 9.57 2.34 7.14
CA LEU A 30 8.18 2.75 7.18
C LEU A 30 8.15 4.28 7.14
N ILE A 31 7.54 4.83 6.10
CA ILE A 31 7.50 6.27 5.91
C ILE A 31 6.08 6.73 6.08
N ASN A 32 5.87 7.71 6.96
CA ASN A 32 4.59 8.38 7.04
C ASN A 32 4.43 9.26 5.80
N SER A 33 3.50 8.90 4.92
CA SER A 33 3.20 9.65 3.69
C SER A 33 2.81 11.10 3.94
N MET A 34 2.18 11.41 5.08
CA MET A 34 1.84 12.78 5.46
C MET A 34 3.10 13.62 5.75
N ALA A 35 4.25 12.99 5.99
CA ALA A 35 5.53 13.67 6.11
C ALA A 35 6.16 14.00 4.74
N MET A 36 5.62 13.47 3.65
CA MET A 36 6.16 13.61 2.29
C MET A 36 5.43 14.66 1.44
N HIS A 37 4.59 15.51 2.05
CA HIS A 37 3.90 16.61 1.35
C HIS A 37 4.81 17.76 0.87
N MET A 38 6.03 17.85 1.44
CA MET A 38 7.04 18.86 1.10
C MET A 38 6.51 20.30 1.17
N ASP A 39 5.72 20.59 2.19
CA ASP A 39 5.11 21.89 2.48
C ASP A 39 5.83 22.62 3.64
N ASN A 40 7.09 22.26 3.89
CA ASN A 40 7.93 22.78 4.97
C ASN A 40 7.31 22.62 6.38
N CYS A 41 6.42 21.64 6.55
CA CYS A 41 5.83 21.32 7.84
C CYS A 41 6.88 20.74 8.80
N ASN A 42 6.69 20.92 10.13
CA ASN A 42 7.62 20.38 11.14
C ASN A 42 7.88 18.87 10.99
N LEU A 43 6.84 18.11 10.64
CA LEU A 43 6.94 16.67 10.39
C LEU A 43 7.75 16.37 9.11
N CYS A 44 7.60 17.20 8.09
CA CYS A 44 8.20 17.07 6.77
C CYS A 44 9.70 17.33 6.83
N VAL A 45 10.10 18.42 7.48
CA VAL A 45 11.52 18.76 7.69
C VAL A 45 12.22 17.66 8.49
N ARG A 46 11.55 17.07 9.48
CA ARG A 46 12.08 15.94 10.25
C ARG A 46 12.24 14.69 9.40
N ALA A 47 11.27 14.38 8.53
CA ALA A 47 11.38 13.25 7.60
C ALA A 47 12.53 13.46 6.61
N GLU A 48 12.67 14.64 6.02
CA GLU A 48 13.78 14.94 5.11
C GLU A 48 15.15 14.77 5.79
N ALA A 49 15.29 15.22 7.03
CA ALA A 49 16.53 15.03 7.79
C ALA A 49 16.82 13.54 8.07
N LEU A 50 15.78 12.77 8.43
CA LEU A 50 15.92 11.32 8.67
C LEU A 50 16.22 10.56 7.39
N LEU A 51 15.64 10.93 6.25
CA LEU A 51 15.91 10.30 4.96
C LEU A 51 17.36 10.54 4.52
N LYS A 52 17.91 11.74 4.77
CA LYS A 52 19.32 12.05 4.44
C LYS A 52 20.34 11.23 5.24
N ASP A 53 19.98 10.78 6.43
CA ASP A 53 20.85 9.97 7.29
C ASP A 53 20.83 8.47 6.90
N VAL A 54 19.96 8.08 5.96
CA VAL A 54 19.73 6.69 5.58
C VAL A 54 20.25 6.45 4.16
N GLU A 55 21.44 5.85 4.06
CA GLU A 55 22.10 5.55 2.78
C GLU A 55 22.36 4.04 2.63
N ARG A 56 21.30 3.26 2.40
CA ARG A 56 21.40 1.79 2.14
C ARG A 56 20.28 1.35 1.21
N ARG A 57 20.46 0.21 0.51
CA ARG A 57 19.38 -0.48 -0.22
C ARG A 57 18.39 -1.09 0.78
N LEU A 58 17.16 -0.58 0.82
CA LEU A 58 16.18 -0.91 1.86
C LEU A 58 14.83 -1.36 1.28
N GLN A 59 13.96 -1.94 2.11
CA GLN A 59 12.56 -2.18 1.74
C GLN A 59 11.70 -1.03 2.25
N CYS A 60 10.84 -0.45 1.41
CA CYS A 60 10.03 0.72 1.80
C CYS A 60 8.55 0.38 1.89
N SER A 61 7.88 0.87 2.93
CA SER A 61 6.42 0.83 3.04
C SER A 61 5.86 2.23 3.31
N LEU A 62 4.89 2.63 2.50
CA LEU A 62 4.18 3.89 2.53
C LEU A 62 2.67 3.61 2.47
N HIS A 63 1.84 4.58 2.85
CA HIS A 63 0.40 4.45 2.62
C HIS A 63 -0.01 4.90 1.21
N PHE A 64 0.51 6.04 0.75
CA PHE A 64 0.18 6.58 -0.58
C PHE A 64 1.17 6.06 -1.63
N PRO A 65 0.70 5.80 -2.86
CA PRO A 65 1.57 5.44 -3.96
C PRO A 65 2.65 6.48 -4.23
N LEU A 66 3.76 6.03 -4.80
CA LEU A 66 4.70 6.94 -5.44
C LEU A 66 4.05 7.63 -6.64
N TYR A 67 4.66 8.70 -7.10
CA TYR A 67 4.13 9.51 -8.20
C TYR A 67 3.95 8.68 -9.46
N ARG A 68 2.75 8.78 -10.03
CA ARG A 68 2.36 8.26 -11.34
C ARG A 68 1.10 8.97 -11.80
N THR A 69 0.89 9.06 -13.10
CA THR A 69 -0.21 9.84 -13.68
C THR A 69 -1.59 9.23 -13.41
N SER A 70 -1.71 7.90 -13.45
CA SER A 70 -2.96 7.18 -13.15
C SER A 70 -2.67 5.69 -12.90
N ASP A 71 -3.74 4.92 -12.68
CA ASP A 71 -3.74 3.45 -12.63
C ASP A 71 -3.85 2.80 -14.04
N SER A 72 -3.69 3.54 -15.14
CA SER A 72 -3.98 3.06 -16.50
C SER A 72 -3.12 1.86 -16.91
N GLU A 73 -1.88 1.81 -16.46
CA GLU A 73 -0.91 0.76 -16.75
C GLU A 73 -1.14 -0.51 -15.89
N CYS A 74 -2.01 -0.42 -14.88
CA CYS A 74 -2.30 -1.54 -13.99
C CYS A 74 -3.21 -2.56 -14.67
N SER A 75 -2.73 -3.80 -14.75
CA SER A 75 -3.40 -4.90 -15.47
C SER A 75 -3.75 -6.09 -14.56
N GLU A 76 -3.51 -5.98 -13.26
CA GLU A 76 -3.77 -7.07 -12.32
C GLU A 76 -5.28 -7.33 -12.14
N PRO A 77 -5.70 -8.58 -11.83
CA PRO A 77 -7.12 -8.93 -11.60
C PRO A 77 -7.84 -8.08 -10.54
N ASP A 78 -7.09 -7.52 -9.60
CA ASP A 78 -7.56 -6.64 -8.54
C ASP A 78 -7.24 -5.16 -8.79
N ALA A 79 -6.82 -4.80 -10.01
CA ALA A 79 -6.68 -3.41 -10.43
C ALA A 79 -8.00 -2.65 -10.41
N ALA A 80 -7.89 -1.32 -10.46
CA ALA A 80 -9.05 -0.45 -10.61
C ALA A 80 -9.76 -0.81 -11.93
N PRO A 81 -11.10 -0.92 -11.93
CA PRO A 81 -11.85 -1.16 -13.16
C PRO A 81 -11.78 0.08 -14.08
N TYR A 82 -12.15 -0.10 -15.34
CA TYR A 82 -12.48 1.04 -16.20
C TYR A 82 -13.86 1.61 -15.79
N PRO A 83 -14.05 2.95 -15.77
CA PRO A 83 -13.11 4.00 -16.17
C PRO A 83 -12.13 4.45 -15.08
N ASP A 84 -12.35 4.08 -13.83
CA ASP A 84 -11.66 4.57 -12.63
C ASP A 84 -10.12 4.51 -12.74
N ARG A 85 -9.58 3.44 -13.35
CA ARG A 85 -8.12 3.30 -13.52
C ARG A 85 -7.47 4.38 -14.39
N ASN A 86 -8.24 5.05 -15.24
CA ASN A 86 -7.74 6.12 -16.12
C ASN A 86 -7.89 7.52 -15.48
N GLU A 87 -8.41 7.62 -14.26
CA GLU A 87 -8.50 8.89 -13.56
C GLU A 87 -7.09 9.43 -13.25
N VAL A 88 -6.89 10.71 -13.56
CA VAL A 88 -5.61 11.37 -13.35
C VAL A 88 -5.41 11.61 -11.86
N PHE A 89 -4.33 11.07 -11.30
CA PHE A 89 -3.98 11.24 -9.91
C PHE A 89 -3.56 12.67 -9.62
N ARG A 90 -4.10 13.22 -8.52
CA ARG A 90 -3.69 14.49 -7.96
C ARG A 90 -2.53 14.26 -7.01
N GLU A 91 -1.38 14.88 -7.31
CA GLU A 91 -0.24 14.91 -6.39
C GLU A 91 -0.65 15.42 -5.00
N LYS A 92 -0.04 14.84 -3.96
CA LYS A 92 -0.32 15.14 -2.55
C LYS A 92 -1.74 14.78 -2.12
N TRP A 93 -2.50 14.09 -2.95
CA TRP A 93 -3.83 13.59 -2.61
C TRP A 93 -3.98 12.13 -2.98
N ASP A 94 -3.85 11.75 -4.25
CA ASP A 94 -3.98 10.36 -4.70
C ASP A 94 -2.63 9.63 -4.71
N CYS A 95 -1.54 10.39 -4.87
CA CYS A 95 -0.17 9.89 -4.86
C CYS A 95 0.79 10.94 -4.27
N LEU A 96 2.04 10.54 -3.98
CA LEU A 96 3.09 11.50 -3.64
C LEU A 96 3.38 12.44 -4.81
N SER A 97 3.96 13.61 -4.51
CA SER A 97 4.47 14.48 -5.57
C SER A 97 5.66 13.84 -6.29
N GLU A 98 5.90 14.25 -7.53
CA GLU A 98 7.05 13.78 -8.33
C GLU A 98 8.37 14.04 -7.58
N LYS A 99 8.52 15.25 -7.02
CA LYS A 99 9.68 15.63 -6.21
C LYS A 99 9.84 14.76 -4.96
N ALA A 100 8.75 14.43 -4.27
CA ALA A 100 8.79 13.58 -3.08
C ALA A 100 9.18 12.16 -3.42
N THR A 101 8.65 11.64 -4.52
CA THR A 101 8.99 10.33 -5.06
C THR A 101 10.49 10.25 -5.38
N GLU A 102 11.03 11.20 -6.13
CA GLU A 102 12.45 11.23 -6.45
C GLU A 102 13.34 11.39 -5.22
N THR A 103 12.89 12.11 -4.20
CA THR A 103 13.63 12.24 -2.94
C THR A 103 13.68 10.91 -2.19
N VAL A 104 12.56 10.18 -2.11
CA VAL A 104 12.50 8.85 -1.48
C VAL A 104 13.38 7.85 -2.23
N LEU A 105 13.24 7.78 -3.56
CA LEU A 105 13.98 6.84 -4.39
C LEU A 105 15.48 7.14 -4.40
N SER A 106 15.88 8.42 -4.38
CA SER A 106 17.29 8.81 -4.31
C SER A 106 17.91 8.52 -2.95
N ALA A 107 17.21 8.83 -1.86
CA ALA A 107 17.73 8.63 -0.51
C ALA A 107 17.83 7.14 -0.16
N LEU A 108 16.78 6.37 -0.42
CA LEU A 108 16.66 5.01 0.12
C LEU A 108 17.04 3.90 -0.86
N GLN A 109 17.17 4.21 -2.16
CA GLN A 109 17.47 3.26 -3.23
C GLN A 109 16.82 1.88 -3.01
N PRO A 110 15.48 1.82 -2.86
CA PRO A 110 14.83 0.65 -2.31
C PRO A 110 14.84 -0.53 -3.29
N ARG A 111 14.85 -1.76 -2.75
CA ARG A 111 14.71 -2.99 -3.54
C ARG A 111 13.26 -3.27 -3.93
N ALA A 112 12.33 -2.83 -3.08
CA ALA A 112 10.90 -3.01 -3.26
C ALA A 112 10.16 -1.92 -2.48
N VAL A 113 9.03 -1.46 -3.04
CA VAL A 113 8.14 -0.48 -2.42
C VAL A 113 6.75 -1.09 -2.27
N PHE A 114 6.14 -0.93 -1.11
CA PHE A 114 4.76 -1.36 -0.83
C PHE A 114 3.92 -0.16 -0.41
N THR A 115 2.83 0.07 -1.15
CA THR A 115 1.91 1.21 -0.95
C THR A 115 0.47 0.74 -0.83
N GLY A 116 -0.48 1.68 -0.78
CA GLY A 116 -1.91 1.38 -0.67
C GLY A 116 -2.74 2.58 -1.13
N HIS A 117 -3.65 3.05 -0.27
CA HIS A 117 -4.52 4.23 -0.47
C HIS A 117 -5.58 4.11 -1.57
N THR A 118 -5.26 3.61 -2.77
CA THR A 118 -6.22 3.53 -3.89
C THR A 118 -7.25 2.41 -3.74
N HIS A 119 -7.09 1.54 -2.73
CA HIS A 119 -7.89 0.32 -2.50
C HIS A 119 -7.85 -0.71 -3.64
N HIS A 120 -7.02 -0.48 -4.66
CA HIS A 120 -6.86 -1.32 -5.84
C HIS A 120 -5.42 -1.83 -5.97
N GLY A 121 -5.28 -3.03 -6.52
CA GLY A 121 -3.98 -3.66 -6.73
C GLY A 121 -3.28 -3.02 -7.93
N CYS A 122 -2.03 -2.63 -7.77
CA CYS A 122 -1.20 -2.30 -8.92
C CYS A 122 0.26 -2.73 -8.70
N LEU A 123 0.90 -3.16 -9.78
CA LEU A 123 2.34 -3.33 -9.87
C LEU A 123 2.86 -2.33 -10.91
N THR A 124 3.69 -1.40 -10.46
CA THR A 124 4.39 -0.44 -11.32
C THR A 124 5.90 -0.50 -11.07
N TYR A 125 6.70 0.11 -11.95
CA TYR A 125 8.15 0.15 -11.85
C TYR A 125 8.64 1.59 -11.89
N HIS A 126 9.51 1.93 -10.93
CA HIS A 126 10.20 3.21 -10.85
C HIS A 126 11.65 3.05 -11.26
N ARG A 127 12.19 4.02 -12.01
CA ARG A 127 13.56 3.99 -12.55
C ARG A 127 13.91 2.74 -13.38
N GLY A 128 12.88 2.04 -13.88
CA GLY A 128 12.99 0.85 -14.72
C GLY A 128 13.11 -0.48 -13.97
N ASP A 129 13.58 -0.48 -12.72
CA ASP A 129 13.91 -1.71 -11.99
C ASP A 129 13.41 -1.77 -10.54
N ILE A 130 12.82 -0.70 -9.99
CA ILE A 130 12.30 -0.67 -8.62
C ILE A 130 10.80 -0.97 -8.64
N PRO A 131 10.36 -2.18 -8.26
CA PRO A 131 8.94 -2.50 -8.24
C PRO A 131 8.22 -1.84 -7.06
N GLU A 132 7.04 -1.31 -7.35
CA GLU A 132 6.07 -0.83 -6.36
C GLU A 132 4.79 -1.68 -6.46
N TRP A 133 4.40 -2.29 -5.34
CA TRP A 133 3.10 -2.91 -5.16
C TRP A 133 2.16 -2.00 -4.38
N THR A 134 1.13 -1.48 -5.05
CA THR A 134 -0.03 -0.87 -4.39
C THR A 134 -0.95 -1.99 -3.89
N LEU A 135 -1.09 -2.11 -2.57
CA LEU A 135 -1.88 -3.15 -1.93
C LEU A 135 -3.37 -2.75 -1.92
N PRO A 136 -4.28 -3.64 -2.38
CA PRO A 136 -5.70 -3.35 -2.33
C PRO A 136 -6.25 -3.48 -0.90
N SER A 137 -7.50 -3.05 -0.74
CA SER A 137 -8.26 -3.34 0.45
C SER A 137 -8.58 -4.83 0.55
N ILE A 138 -8.32 -5.44 1.70
CA ILE A 138 -8.72 -6.83 2.01
C ILE A 138 -10.24 -6.96 2.27
N SER A 139 -10.96 -5.85 2.44
CA SER A 139 -12.39 -5.82 2.74
C SER A 139 -13.25 -5.61 1.49
N TRP A 140 -14.31 -6.41 1.36
CA TRP A 140 -15.35 -6.26 0.33
C TRP A 140 -16.06 -4.89 0.37
N ARG A 141 -16.03 -4.20 1.51
CA ARG A 141 -16.61 -2.85 1.66
C ARG A 141 -16.08 -1.86 0.63
N ASN A 142 -14.80 -1.98 0.27
CA ASN A 142 -14.14 -1.04 -0.62
C ASN A 142 -13.92 -1.61 -2.03
N LYS A 143 -13.98 -2.94 -2.20
CA LYS A 143 -13.73 -3.59 -3.49
C LYS A 143 -14.35 -4.98 -3.57
N LYS A 144 -14.97 -5.32 -4.70
CA LYS A 144 -15.60 -6.63 -4.94
C LYS A 144 -14.62 -7.80 -5.03
N SER A 145 -13.39 -7.57 -5.48
CA SER A 145 -12.31 -8.56 -5.59
C SER A 145 -11.15 -8.22 -4.64
N PRO A 146 -11.30 -8.47 -3.33
CA PRO A 146 -10.22 -8.24 -2.37
C PRO A 146 -9.06 -9.22 -2.60
N SER A 147 -7.87 -8.78 -2.24
CA SER A 147 -6.67 -9.61 -2.25
C SER A 147 -5.75 -9.18 -1.11
N PHE A 148 -4.76 -10.01 -0.80
CA PHE A 148 -3.66 -9.65 0.07
C PHE A 148 -2.34 -10.10 -0.54
N THR A 149 -1.25 -9.49 -0.12
CA THR A 149 0.08 -9.80 -0.64
C THR A 149 0.92 -10.49 0.42
N LEU A 150 1.54 -11.59 0.04
CA LEU A 150 2.56 -12.28 0.82
C LEU A 150 3.93 -11.94 0.23
N ALA A 151 4.79 -11.33 1.04
CA ALA A 151 6.15 -11.01 0.65
C ALA A 151 7.15 -11.74 1.55
N VAL A 152 8.16 -12.35 0.93
CA VAL A 152 9.26 -13.06 1.59
C VAL A 152 10.54 -12.30 1.27
N PHE A 153 11.32 -11.96 2.30
CA PHE A 153 12.54 -11.18 2.16
C PHE A 153 13.74 -11.94 2.69
N THR A 154 14.80 -11.92 1.90
CA THR A 154 16.15 -12.32 2.28
C THR A 154 17.10 -11.11 2.12
N PRO A 155 18.27 -11.12 2.77
CA PRO A 155 19.21 -9.99 2.70
C PRO A 155 19.51 -9.54 1.26
N ASP A 156 19.53 -10.49 0.32
CA ASP A 156 19.91 -10.24 -1.08
C ASP A 156 18.76 -10.37 -2.09
N ASP A 157 17.70 -11.13 -1.77
CA ASP A 157 16.57 -11.38 -2.69
C ASP A 157 15.18 -11.22 -2.03
N PHE A 158 14.12 -11.05 -2.81
CA PHE A 158 12.74 -11.01 -2.30
C PHE A 158 11.79 -11.71 -3.29
N ALA A 159 10.70 -12.26 -2.75
CA ALA A 159 9.63 -12.83 -3.54
C ALA A 159 8.29 -12.26 -3.07
N VAL A 160 7.42 -11.92 -4.01
CA VAL A 160 6.10 -11.35 -3.75
C VAL A 160 5.06 -12.18 -4.47
N SER A 161 4.04 -12.64 -3.74
CA SER A 161 2.89 -13.35 -4.28
C SER A 161 1.61 -12.65 -3.86
N LYS A 162 0.69 -12.48 -4.80
CA LYS A 162 -0.64 -11.94 -4.54
C LYS A 162 -1.64 -13.08 -4.36
N CYS A 163 -2.45 -12.99 -3.32
CA CYS A 163 -3.42 -13.99 -2.92
C CYS A 163 -4.83 -13.41 -3.03
N TYR A 164 -5.61 -13.92 -3.98
CA TYR A 164 -6.97 -13.47 -4.23
C TYR A 164 -7.95 -14.12 -3.26
N ILE A 165 -8.88 -13.32 -2.77
CA ILE A 165 -10.00 -13.76 -1.94
C ILE A 165 -11.23 -13.87 -2.86
N PRO A 166 -12.19 -14.79 -2.59
CA PRO A 166 -13.41 -14.89 -3.39
C PRO A 166 -14.13 -13.55 -3.57
N GLN A 167 -14.71 -13.35 -4.75
CA GLN A 167 -15.47 -12.13 -5.01
C GLN A 167 -16.69 -12.04 -4.10
N GLU A 168 -17.11 -10.80 -3.78
CA GLU A 168 -18.28 -10.55 -2.93
C GLU A 168 -19.51 -11.33 -3.42
N THR A 169 -19.76 -11.26 -4.73
CA THR A 169 -20.89 -11.96 -5.38
C THR A 169 -20.79 -13.47 -5.21
N THR A 170 -19.59 -14.05 -5.30
CA THR A 170 -19.39 -15.49 -5.09
C THR A 170 -19.75 -15.88 -3.67
N VAL A 171 -19.33 -15.11 -2.66
CA VAL A 171 -19.66 -15.37 -1.26
C VAL A 171 -21.17 -15.24 -1.01
N VAL A 172 -21.80 -14.19 -1.55
CA VAL A 172 -23.25 -13.99 -1.43
C VAL A 172 -24.03 -15.15 -2.07
N LEU A 173 -23.63 -15.60 -3.26
CA LEU A 173 -24.27 -16.73 -3.94
C LEU A 173 -24.13 -18.03 -3.15
N ILE A 174 -22.96 -18.28 -2.55
CA ILE A 174 -22.76 -19.45 -1.67
C ILE A 174 -23.71 -19.38 -0.47
N TYR A 175 -23.87 -18.22 0.17
CA TYR A 175 -24.78 -18.07 1.31
C TYR A 175 -26.25 -18.28 0.92
N VAL A 176 -26.69 -17.68 -0.18
CA VAL A 176 -28.08 -17.83 -0.67
C VAL A 176 -28.37 -19.27 -1.06
N THR A 177 -27.49 -19.91 -1.82
CA THR A 177 -27.66 -21.32 -2.24
C THR A 177 -27.65 -22.26 -1.05
N SER A 178 -26.74 -22.06 -0.09
CA SER A 178 -26.69 -22.85 1.15
C SER A 178 -27.97 -22.69 1.97
N ALA A 179 -28.50 -21.47 2.09
CA ALA A 179 -29.75 -21.22 2.80
C ALA A 179 -30.95 -21.91 2.13
N VAL A 180 -31.07 -21.83 0.80
CA VAL A 180 -32.13 -22.52 0.04
C VAL A 180 -32.04 -24.03 0.21
N LEU A 181 -30.83 -24.60 0.11
CA LEU A 181 -30.61 -26.03 0.30
C LEU A 181 -30.99 -26.47 1.72
N LEU A 182 -30.58 -25.71 2.75
CA LEU A 182 -30.95 -25.99 4.14
C LEU A 182 -32.46 -25.93 4.37
N VAL A 183 -33.14 -24.92 3.83
CA VAL A 183 -34.60 -24.81 3.94
C VAL A 183 -35.29 -25.98 3.22
N SER A 184 -34.85 -26.30 2.00
CA SER A 184 -35.40 -27.42 1.24
C SER A 184 -35.19 -28.75 1.98
N TRP A 185 -34.00 -28.99 2.53
CA TRP A 185 -33.72 -30.14 3.37
C TRP A 185 -34.67 -30.22 4.56
N CYS A 186 -34.86 -29.13 5.32
CA CYS A 186 -35.80 -29.12 6.45
C CYS A 186 -37.26 -29.40 6.05
N VAL A 187 -37.68 -29.02 4.84
CA VAL A 187 -39.04 -29.27 4.34
C VAL A 187 -39.21 -30.71 3.85
N PHE A 188 -38.22 -31.27 3.16
CA PHE A 188 -38.32 -32.60 2.52
C PHE A 188 -37.74 -33.76 3.35
N SER A 189 -37.07 -33.48 4.48
CA SER A 189 -36.58 -34.50 5.44
C SER A 189 -37.59 -34.87 6.53
N HIS A 190 -38.83 -34.37 6.39
CA HIS A 190 -39.99 -34.71 7.20
C HIS A 190 -40.89 -35.72 6.48
#